data_AF-A0A3A5LH00-F1
#
_entry.id   AF-A0A3A5LH00-F1
#
_cell.length_a   1.000
_cell.length_b   1.000
_cell.length_c   1.000
_cell.angle_alpha   90.00
_cell.angle_beta   90.00
_cell.angle_gamma   90.00
#
_symmetry.space_group_name_H-M   'P 1'
#
loop_
_entity.id
_entity.type
_entity.pdbx_description
1 polymer ?
#
loop_
_entity_poly.entity_id
_entity_poly.type
_entity_poly.pdbx_seq_one_letter_code
_entity_poly.pdbx_strand_id
1 'polypeptide(L)'
;MQDKYSFFTAKTAFTVATEADHTPLHAAISSCTSASEIIHYVTQTNQQHLARMLHTPNKKGLLPIHLIRGLSIAPEEKEALYQCLLPHMKPSVPSLATPVDLKTICNQYKIQPDSPLYGTVKIACLLVNQIRQTDFLSSTHPDISGKDAEDIELLHREIKGCRNEADRKKYEHLFTDKDVTYQNEEDDEYCSITAHFTPSVRNTLLQTYAEIPLAAKKANCAEFSDIFVHLFNKLNLKNERIELFEISNSDHGFVVLNRDPDSNPAQFKTWGDRALVVDVWAGKIYPATSIPEQLSTFSSMDITLGKATRHYVFIAPFIPGYHTLALDTDVSLVEETVQFKLAPNSYVGGWIKCLNLSLKELFLFHGYIKPLLKELIAEKKLNEYELAELEYPVETLIYTFLDPYYLKQLTHGQVYLKDIEDRHIIDEVPHPMGYEMPELSSPQETAVGQGQLAK
;
A
#
# COMPACT_ATOMS: atom_id res chain seq x y z
N MET A 1 -21.45 -11.80 11.81
CA MET A 1 -20.68 -11.78 10.55
C MET A 1 -19.56 -10.79 10.76
N GLN A 2 -18.36 -11.32 10.99
CA GLN A 2 -17.18 -10.59 11.48
C GLN A 2 -16.49 -9.80 10.37
N ASP A 3 -15.93 -8.66 10.78
CA ASP A 3 -15.09 -7.74 10.02
C ASP A 3 -14.13 -8.46 9.06
N LYS A 4 -14.28 -8.18 7.77
CA LYS A 4 -13.33 -8.54 6.72
C LYS A 4 -13.06 -7.28 5.89
N TYR A 5 -11.78 -6.92 5.82
CA TYR A 5 -11.17 -5.87 5.00
C TYR A 5 -11.47 -4.42 5.42
N SER A 6 -10.94 -4.02 6.58
CA SER A 6 -10.61 -2.62 6.87
C SER A 6 -9.09 -2.54 6.95
N PHE A 7 -8.43 -1.99 5.93
CA PHE A 7 -6.97 -1.87 5.87
C PHE A 7 -6.39 -0.76 6.76
N PHE A 8 -7.24 -0.10 7.56
CA PHE A 8 -6.78 0.62 8.74
C PHE A 8 -6.60 -0.36 9.91
N THR A 9 -5.45 -1.03 9.98
CA THR A 9 -5.00 -1.50 11.29
C THR A 9 -4.54 -0.29 12.09
N ALA A 10 -5.47 0.30 12.85
CA ALA A 10 -5.13 1.17 13.96
C ALA A 10 -4.40 0.33 15.02
N LYS A 11 -3.11 0.04 14.81
CA LYS A 11 -2.22 -0.43 15.87
C LYS A 11 -1.90 0.77 16.76
N THR A 12 -2.80 1.05 17.69
CA THR A 12 -2.46 1.62 19.00
C THR A 12 -3.64 1.39 19.94
N ALA A 13 -3.54 0.32 20.73
CA ALA A 13 -4.16 0.30 22.03
C ALA A 13 -3.52 1.44 22.85
N PHE A 14 -4.32 2.34 23.43
CA PHE A 14 -4.30 2.73 24.85
C PHE A 14 -4.96 4.09 25.13
N THR A 15 -5.75 4.04 26.22
CA THR A 15 -6.08 5.06 27.25
C THR A 15 -6.70 6.41 26.89
N VAL A 16 -7.79 6.65 27.62
CA VAL A 16 -8.50 7.90 27.87
C VAL A 16 -7.65 8.84 28.75
N ALA A 17 -7.46 10.09 28.32
CA ALA A 17 -7.20 11.31 29.12
C ALA A 17 -6.92 12.47 28.12
N THR A 18 -7.88 13.36 27.81
CA THR A 18 -8.23 14.65 28.44
C THR A 18 -7.28 15.83 28.18
N GLU A 19 -7.80 16.77 27.35
CA GLU A 19 -7.93 18.22 27.64
C GLU A 19 -7.01 19.29 27.00
N ALA A 20 -6.19 19.02 25.98
CA ALA A 20 -5.60 20.11 25.16
C ALA A 20 -5.59 19.87 23.63
N ASP A 21 -6.22 18.79 23.16
CA ASP A 21 -5.81 18.10 21.92
C ASP A 21 -6.91 17.95 20.85
N HIS A 22 -7.98 18.75 20.93
CA HIS A 22 -9.22 18.54 20.20
C HIS A 22 -9.81 19.87 19.67
N THR A 23 -10.36 19.87 18.46
CA THR A 23 -11.36 20.92 18.13
C THR A 23 -12.57 20.72 19.05
N PRO A 24 -13.37 21.78 19.32
CA PRO A 24 -14.58 21.63 20.13
C PRO A 24 -15.51 20.50 19.64
N LEU A 25 -15.54 20.26 18.32
CA LEU A 25 -16.30 19.17 17.72
C LEU A 25 -15.74 17.77 18.06
N HIS A 26 -14.42 17.58 18.10
CA HIS A 26 -13.86 16.30 18.55
C HIS A 26 -14.24 16.02 20.01
N ALA A 27 -14.11 17.03 20.88
CA ALA A 27 -14.47 16.90 22.28
C ALA A 27 -15.95 16.54 22.42
N ALA A 28 -16.83 17.26 21.73
CA ALA A 28 -18.27 17.00 21.72
C ALA A 28 -18.58 15.56 21.28
N ILE A 29 -18.03 15.10 20.16
CA ILE A 29 -18.26 13.73 19.65
C ILE A 29 -17.70 12.69 20.63
N SER A 30 -16.49 12.88 21.16
CA SER A 30 -15.88 11.92 22.08
C SER A 30 -16.64 11.76 23.40
N SER A 31 -17.36 12.79 23.85
CA SER A 31 -18.11 12.76 25.11
C SER A 31 -19.62 12.54 24.94
N CYS A 32 -20.14 12.47 23.70
CA CYS A 32 -21.58 12.42 23.50
C CYS A 32 -22.18 11.10 23.97
N THR A 33 -23.35 11.20 24.60
CA THR A 33 -24.13 10.02 25.00
C THR A 33 -25.30 9.71 24.07
N SER A 34 -25.63 10.65 23.19
CA SER A 34 -26.68 10.51 22.18
C SER A 34 -26.35 11.29 20.91
N ALA A 35 -26.92 10.88 19.78
CA ALA A 35 -26.75 11.62 18.53
C ALA A 35 -27.34 13.03 18.59
N SER A 36 -28.41 13.20 19.39
CA SER A 36 -29.14 14.46 19.51
C SER A 36 -28.28 15.63 19.99
N GLU A 37 -27.32 15.37 20.88
CA GLU A 37 -26.37 16.37 21.40
C GLU A 37 -25.52 16.98 20.28
N ILE A 38 -24.99 16.13 19.41
CA ILE A 38 -24.13 16.55 18.29
C ILE A 38 -24.96 17.21 17.20
N ILE A 39 -26.15 16.66 16.89
CA ILE A 39 -27.05 17.27 15.90
C ILE A 39 -27.44 18.68 16.35
N HIS A 40 -27.76 18.86 17.64
CA HIS A 40 -28.03 20.17 18.21
C HIS A 40 -26.82 21.11 18.07
N TYR A 41 -25.63 20.65 18.47
CA TYR A 41 -24.38 21.41 18.33
C TYR A 41 -24.12 21.85 16.88
N VAL A 42 -24.28 20.93 15.92
CA VAL A 42 -24.11 21.18 14.48
C VAL A 42 -25.10 22.25 13.99
N THR A 43 -26.37 22.15 14.36
CA THR A 43 -27.40 23.13 13.92
C THR A 43 -27.19 24.54 14.45
N GLN A 44 -26.53 24.69 15.60
CA GLN A 44 -26.20 26.00 16.19
C GLN A 44 -24.86 26.57 15.68
N THR A 45 -24.03 25.73 15.08
CA THR A 45 -22.70 26.14 14.64
C THR A 45 -22.74 26.77 13.25
N ASN A 46 -22.02 27.87 13.06
CA ASN A 46 -21.85 28.48 11.73
C ASN A 46 -21.25 27.46 10.75
N GLN A 47 -21.84 27.34 9.55
CA GLN A 47 -21.45 26.31 8.57
C GLN A 47 -19.97 26.35 8.16
N GLN A 48 -19.38 27.54 8.00
CA GLN A 48 -17.96 27.65 7.65
C GLN A 48 -17.06 27.20 8.80
N HIS A 49 -17.45 27.53 10.04
CA HIS A 49 -16.74 27.09 11.23
C HIS A 49 -16.84 25.58 11.43
N LEU A 50 -18.03 25.01 11.20
CA LEU A 50 -18.27 23.57 11.25
C LEU A 50 -17.42 22.82 10.21
N ALA A 51 -17.44 23.26 8.95
CA ALA A 51 -16.63 22.66 7.89
C ALA A 51 -15.14 22.68 8.27
N ARG A 52 -14.63 23.83 8.76
CA ARG A 52 -13.24 23.93 9.24
C ARG A 52 -12.95 22.91 10.34
N MET A 53 -13.82 22.77 11.34
CA MET A 53 -13.62 21.78 12.41
C MET A 53 -13.65 20.34 11.90
N LEU A 54 -14.53 20.02 10.94
CA LEU A 54 -14.64 18.69 10.34
C LEU A 54 -13.42 18.29 9.50
N HIS A 55 -12.76 19.25 8.87
CA HIS A 55 -11.55 19.04 8.07
C HIS A 55 -10.26 19.24 8.86
N THR A 56 -10.34 19.58 10.15
CA THR A 56 -9.16 19.71 11.01
C THR A 56 -8.96 18.41 11.76
N PRO A 57 -7.84 17.69 11.58
CA PRO A 57 -7.53 16.49 12.35
C PRO A 57 -7.05 16.83 13.77
N ASN A 58 -7.20 15.90 14.71
CA ASN A 58 -6.55 15.96 16.02
C ASN A 58 -5.06 15.56 15.93
N LYS A 59 -4.32 15.62 17.04
CA LYS A 59 -2.89 15.25 17.08
C LYS A 59 -2.59 13.77 16.76
N LYS A 60 -3.62 12.90 16.72
CA LYS A 60 -3.52 11.50 16.27
C LYS A 60 -3.82 11.35 14.77
N GLY A 61 -3.99 12.45 14.03
CA GLY A 61 -4.31 12.43 12.61
C GLY A 61 -5.77 12.09 12.29
N LEU A 62 -6.66 12.00 13.29
CA LEU A 62 -8.06 11.62 13.08
C LEU A 62 -8.95 12.85 12.88
N LEU A 63 -9.84 12.81 11.88
CA LEU A 63 -10.94 13.76 11.71
C LEU A 63 -12.08 13.45 12.68
N PRO A 64 -12.96 14.42 13.01
CA PRO A 64 -14.10 14.18 13.91
C PRO A 64 -15.01 13.03 13.46
N ILE A 65 -15.21 12.85 12.15
CA ILE A 65 -16.04 11.76 11.61
C ILE A 65 -15.49 10.37 11.93
N HIS A 66 -14.15 10.23 12.04
CA HIS A 66 -13.51 8.96 12.37
C HIS A 66 -13.85 8.49 13.80
N LEU A 67 -14.21 9.42 14.69
CA LEU A 67 -14.52 9.09 16.07
C LEU A 67 -15.87 8.37 16.23
N ILE A 68 -16.80 8.54 15.29
CA ILE A 68 -18.16 7.99 15.38
C ILE A 68 -18.14 6.46 15.49
N ARG A 69 -17.24 5.78 14.77
CA ARG A 69 -17.11 4.31 14.79
C ARG A 69 -16.89 3.80 16.22
N GLY A 70 -16.10 4.52 17.01
CA GLY A 70 -15.71 4.15 18.37
C GLY A 70 -16.73 4.48 19.47
N LEU A 71 -17.83 5.18 19.15
CA LEU A 71 -18.82 5.57 20.15
C LEU A 71 -19.60 4.35 20.68
N SER A 72 -19.93 4.37 21.97
CA SER A 72 -20.78 3.36 22.62
C SER A 72 -22.26 3.76 22.59
N ILE A 73 -22.77 4.12 21.40
CA ILE A 73 -24.18 4.47 21.15
C ILE A 73 -24.80 3.50 20.12
N ALA A 74 -26.13 3.50 19.98
CA ALA A 74 -26.83 2.61 19.07
C ALA A 74 -26.41 2.81 17.59
N PRO A 75 -26.42 1.76 16.74
CA PRO A 75 -26.08 1.90 15.32
C PRO A 75 -26.89 2.96 14.58
N GLU A 76 -28.19 3.08 14.87
CA GLU A 76 -29.09 4.07 14.28
C GLU A 76 -28.70 5.50 14.67
N GLU A 77 -28.16 5.69 15.88
CA GLU A 77 -27.64 6.98 16.32
C GLU A 77 -26.33 7.32 15.61
N LYS A 78 -25.44 6.35 15.41
CA LYS A 78 -24.23 6.55 14.58
C LYS A 78 -24.60 6.92 13.15
N GLU A 79 -25.61 6.27 12.59
CA GLU A 79 -26.14 6.60 11.27
C GLU A 79 -26.63 8.05 11.20
N ALA A 80 -27.42 8.48 12.19
CA ALA A 80 -27.91 9.86 12.27
C ALA A 80 -26.76 10.89 12.35
N LEU A 81 -25.68 10.56 13.08
CA LEU A 81 -24.47 11.39 13.10
C LEU A 81 -23.80 11.49 11.72
N TYR A 82 -23.63 10.37 11.01
CA TYR A 82 -23.07 10.40 9.66
C TYR A 82 -23.95 11.21 8.70
N GLN A 83 -25.27 11.00 8.71
CA GLN A 83 -26.22 11.77 7.90
C GLN A 83 -26.14 13.27 8.20
N CYS A 84 -25.89 13.64 9.46
CA CYS A 84 -25.74 15.03 9.88
C CYS A 84 -24.41 15.65 9.40
N LEU A 85 -23.29 14.94 9.50
CA LEU A 85 -21.95 15.51 9.25
C LEU A 85 -21.50 15.43 7.79
N LEU A 86 -21.82 14.35 7.06
CA LEU A 86 -21.34 14.10 5.69
C LEU A 86 -21.63 15.24 4.70
N PRO A 87 -22.80 15.90 4.71
CA PRO A 87 -23.08 17.03 3.81
C PRO A 87 -22.11 18.21 3.94
N HIS A 88 -21.42 18.32 5.08
CA HIS A 88 -20.46 19.38 5.39
C HIS A 88 -19.00 19.00 5.08
N MET A 89 -18.73 17.74 4.70
CA MET A 89 -17.38 17.22 4.44
C MET A 89 -17.04 17.19 2.95
N LYS A 90 -17.39 18.24 2.21
CA LYS A 90 -17.07 18.31 0.78
C LYS A 90 -15.54 18.33 0.58
N PRO A 91 -14.99 17.53 -0.35
CA PRO A 91 -13.56 17.49 -0.61
C PRO A 91 -13.02 18.86 -1.03
N SER A 92 -11.83 19.22 -0.55
CA SER A 92 -11.13 20.46 -0.91
C SER A 92 -10.20 20.33 -2.11
N VAL A 93 -10.34 19.24 -2.88
CA VAL A 93 -9.47 18.86 -4.01
C VAL A 93 -10.30 18.88 -5.30
N PRO A 94 -9.80 19.45 -6.41
CA PRO A 94 -10.51 19.45 -7.69
C PRO A 94 -10.61 18.04 -8.29
N SER A 95 -11.66 17.79 -9.08
CA SER A 95 -11.82 16.51 -9.79
C SER A 95 -10.60 16.18 -10.64
N LEU A 96 -10.25 14.90 -10.76
CA LEU A 96 -9.11 14.39 -11.55
C LEU A 96 -9.12 14.90 -12.99
N ALA A 97 -10.30 15.13 -13.58
CA ALA A 97 -10.44 15.66 -14.94
C ALA A 97 -10.18 17.18 -15.05
N THR A 98 -10.10 17.90 -13.92
CA THR A 98 -9.91 19.36 -13.90
C THR A 98 -8.45 19.69 -14.22
N PRO A 99 -8.15 20.43 -15.29
CA PRO A 99 -6.78 20.83 -15.60
C PRO A 99 -6.27 21.87 -14.60
N VAL A 100 -4.95 21.92 -14.44
CA VAL A 100 -4.25 23.00 -13.72
C VAL A 100 -3.94 24.16 -14.67
N ASP A 101 -4.03 25.39 -14.16
CA ASP A 101 -3.77 26.61 -14.93
C ASP A 101 -2.47 27.28 -14.48
N LEU A 102 -1.51 27.38 -15.41
CA LEU A 102 -0.20 28.00 -15.17
C LEU A 102 -0.35 29.44 -14.64
N LYS A 103 -1.26 30.22 -15.21
CA LYS A 103 -1.43 31.63 -14.83
C LYS A 103 -1.93 31.74 -13.39
N THR A 104 -2.89 30.92 -13.00
CA THR A 104 -3.44 30.84 -11.64
C THR A 104 -2.35 30.45 -10.64
N ILE A 105 -1.57 29.40 -10.92
CA ILE A 105 -0.46 28.95 -10.08
C ILE A 105 0.59 30.06 -9.92
N CYS A 106 1.03 30.66 -11.04
CA CYS A 106 2.01 31.74 -11.00
C CYS A 106 1.50 32.96 -10.21
N ASN A 107 0.24 33.34 -10.37
CA ASN A 107 -0.35 34.44 -9.60
C ASN A 107 -0.43 34.13 -8.11
N GLN A 108 -0.85 32.92 -7.74
CA GLN A 108 -0.99 32.48 -6.35
C GLN A 108 0.34 32.53 -5.60
N TYR A 109 1.41 32.07 -6.24
CA TYR A 109 2.74 31.99 -5.62
C TYR A 109 3.68 33.12 -6.05
N LYS A 110 3.17 34.14 -6.74
CA LYS A 110 3.92 35.31 -7.24
C LYS A 110 5.15 34.93 -8.10
N ILE A 111 5.05 33.84 -8.87
CA ILE A 111 6.12 33.34 -9.73
C ILE A 111 6.13 34.15 -11.03
N GLN A 112 7.15 34.99 -11.20
CA GLN A 112 7.34 35.81 -12.40
C GLN A 112 8.03 35.03 -13.53
N PRO A 113 7.91 35.45 -14.80
CA PRO A 113 8.55 34.76 -15.94
C PRO A 113 10.08 34.66 -15.87
N ASP A 114 10.74 35.55 -15.12
CA ASP A 114 12.18 35.56 -14.86
C ASP A 114 12.58 34.75 -13.62
N SER A 115 11.61 34.22 -12.87
CA SER A 115 11.85 33.34 -11.73
C SER A 115 12.52 32.04 -12.17
N PRO A 116 13.48 31.50 -11.39
CA PRO A 116 14.06 30.19 -11.67
C PRO A 116 13.05 29.04 -11.59
N LEU A 117 11.87 29.24 -10.99
CA LEU A 117 10.79 28.25 -10.93
C LEU A 117 9.90 28.23 -12.17
N TYR A 118 9.83 29.33 -12.95
CA TYR A 118 8.81 29.50 -13.99
C TYR A 118 8.87 28.41 -15.07
N GLY A 119 10.08 28.06 -15.51
CA GLY A 119 10.30 26.98 -16.48
C GLY A 119 9.80 25.63 -15.97
N THR A 120 10.20 25.25 -14.76
CA THR A 120 9.82 23.99 -14.11
C THR A 120 8.31 23.92 -13.85
N VAL A 121 7.68 25.00 -13.39
CA VAL A 121 6.21 25.07 -13.18
C VAL A 121 5.47 24.92 -14.50
N LYS A 122 5.94 25.55 -15.58
CA LYS A 122 5.34 25.41 -16.91
C LYS A 122 5.38 23.96 -17.39
N ILE A 123 6.51 23.28 -17.23
CA ILE A 123 6.66 21.86 -17.59
C ILE A 123 5.73 21.00 -16.74
N ALA A 124 5.73 21.20 -15.42
CA ALA A 124 4.86 20.47 -14.50
C ALA A 124 3.38 20.63 -14.87
N CYS A 125 2.92 21.85 -15.19
CA CYS A 125 1.53 22.09 -15.62
C CYS A 125 1.19 21.32 -16.90
N LEU A 126 2.09 21.31 -17.88
CA LEU A 126 1.88 20.58 -19.14
C LEU A 126 1.73 19.08 -18.89
N LEU A 127 2.62 18.49 -18.10
CA LEU A 127 2.60 17.05 -17.81
C LEU A 127 1.40 16.66 -16.92
N VAL A 128 1.10 17.42 -15.88
CA VAL A 128 -0.09 17.20 -15.05
C VAL A 128 -1.36 17.25 -15.90
N ASN A 129 -1.48 18.21 -16.81
CA ASN A 129 -2.63 18.31 -17.69
C ASN A 129 -2.71 17.14 -18.68
N GLN A 130 -1.58 16.67 -19.22
CA GLN A 130 -1.56 15.49 -20.07
C GLN A 130 -2.10 14.25 -19.32
N ILE A 131 -1.72 14.06 -18.06
CA ILE A 131 -2.20 12.96 -17.23
C ILE A 131 -3.70 13.12 -16.93
N ARG A 132 -4.11 14.30 -16.45
CA ARG A 132 -5.49 14.58 -16.03
C ARG A 132 -6.51 14.55 -17.18
N GLN A 133 -6.06 14.69 -18.43
CA GLN A 133 -6.89 14.54 -19.65
C GLN A 133 -7.11 13.09 -20.09
N THR A 134 -6.54 12.09 -19.40
CA THR A 134 -6.63 10.67 -19.80
C THR A 134 -7.89 9.95 -19.28
N ASP A 135 -8.76 10.64 -18.54
CA ASP A 135 -9.97 10.11 -17.87
C ASP A 135 -9.67 8.94 -16.93
N PHE A 136 -8.73 9.14 -15.99
CA PHE A 136 -8.36 8.14 -15.01
C PHE A 136 -9.45 7.86 -13.98
N LEU A 137 -9.53 6.60 -13.54
CA LEU A 137 -10.22 6.20 -12.32
C LEU A 137 -9.21 6.01 -11.18
N SER A 138 -9.60 6.43 -9.98
CA SER A 138 -8.79 6.29 -8.77
C SER A 138 -9.68 5.87 -7.61
N SER A 139 -9.30 4.80 -6.91
CA SER A 139 -10.02 4.33 -5.71
C SER A 139 -9.74 5.17 -4.48
N THR A 140 -8.79 6.11 -4.54
CA THR A 140 -8.41 6.97 -3.41
C THR A 140 -8.80 8.43 -3.62
N HIS A 141 -9.17 8.83 -4.84
CA HIS A 141 -9.54 10.23 -5.12
C HIS A 141 -11.01 10.54 -4.74
N PRO A 142 -11.34 11.73 -4.24
CA PRO A 142 -12.72 12.06 -3.84
C PRO A 142 -13.81 12.03 -4.93
N ASP A 143 -13.44 11.88 -6.20
CA ASP A 143 -14.38 11.75 -7.32
C ASP A 143 -15.28 10.50 -7.17
N ILE A 144 -14.79 9.49 -6.44
CA ILE A 144 -15.52 8.27 -6.12
C ILE A 144 -16.25 8.32 -4.77
N SER A 145 -16.18 9.45 -4.04
CA SER A 145 -16.81 9.55 -2.73
C SER A 145 -18.35 9.47 -2.85
N GLY A 146 -18.96 8.68 -1.97
CA GLY A 146 -20.39 8.35 -1.98
C GLY A 146 -20.80 7.28 -3.00
N LYS A 147 -19.86 6.63 -3.70
CA LYS A 147 -20.14 5.50 -4.60
C LYS A 147 -20.36 4.21 -3.80
N ASP A 148 -20.89 3.18 -4.46
CA ASP A 148 -21.09 1.88 -3.83
C ASP A 148 -19.75 1.28 -3.37
N ALA A 149 -19.70 0.77 -2.13
CA ALA A 149 -18.45 0.29 -1.56
C ALA A 149 -17.90 -0.97 -2.26
N GLU A 150 -18.77 -1.85 -2.77
CA GLU A 150 -18.32 -3.06 -3.48
C GLU A 150 -17.69 -2.72 -4.82
N ASP A 151 -18.25 -1.74 -5.54
CA ASP A 151 -17.69 -1.22 -6.79
C ASP A 151 -16.30 -0.58 -6.56
N ILE A 152 -16.13 0.15 -5.46
CA ILE A 152 -14.85 0.78 -5.13
C ILE A 152 -13.80 -0.24 -4.68
N GLU A 153 -14.20 -1.26 -3.92
CA GLU A 153 -13.30 -2.37 -3.57
C GLU A 153 -12.84 -3.15 -4.81
N LEU A 154 -13.73 -3.33 -5.81
CA LEU A 154 -13.31 -3.89 -7.10
C LEU A 154 -12.28 -2.99 -7.80
N LEU A 155 -12.54 -1.69 -7.89
CA LEU A 155 -11.58 -0.74 -8.48
C LEU A 155 -10.22 -0.73 -7.75
N HIS A 156 -10.24 -0.80 -6.41
CA HIS A 156 -9.02 -0.88 -5.60
C HIS A 156 -8.21 -2.14 -5.96
N ARG A 157 -8.85 -3.30 -6.06
CA ARG A 157 -8.19 -4.55 -6.48
C ARG A 157 -7.64 -4.48 -7.89
N GLU A 158 -8.34 -3.82 -8.82
CA GLU A 158 -7.85 -3.64 -10.19
C GLU A 158 -6.61 -2.74 -10.26
N ILE A 159 -6.58 -1.63 -9.50
CA ILE A 159 -5.40 -0.77 -9.38
C ILE A 159 -4.23 -1.55 -8.77
N LYS A 160 -4.48 -2.31 -7.70
CA LYS A 160 -3.47 -3.18 -7.10
C LYS A 160 -2.94 -4.23 -8.09
N GLY A 161 -3.81 -4.83 -8.88
CA GLY A 161 -3.43 -5.76 -9.95
C GLY A 161 -2.48 -5.11 -10.98
N CYS A 162 -2.69 -3.84 -11.32
CA CYS A 162 -1.77 -3.08 -12.18
C CYS A 162 -0.38 -2.92 -11.53
N ARG A 163 -0.33 -2.62 -10.23
CA ARG A 163 0.93 -2.51 -9.47
C ARG A 163 1.66 -3.85 -9.41
N ASN A 164 0.95 -4.93 -9.10
CA ASN A 164 1.51 -6.27 -9.03
C ASN A 164 2.08 -6.74 -10.38
N GLU A 165 1.41 -6.40 -11.48
CA GLU A 165 1.91 -6.67 -12.83
C GLU A 165 3.18 -5.85 -13.15
N ALA A 166 3.27 -4.60 -12.65
CA ALA A 166 4.47 -3.78 -12.80
C ALA A 166 5.64 -4.33 -11.98
N ASP A 167 5.38 -4.75 -10.73
CA ASP A 167 6.36 -5.44 -9.88
C ASP A 167 6.86 -6.72 -10.54
N ARG A 168 5.95 -7.53 -11.11
CA ARG A 168 6.31 -8.74 -11.87
C ARG A 168 7.31 -8.43 -12.97
N LYS A 169 6.96 -7.50 -13.86
CA LYS A 169 7.82 -7.11 -14.98
C LYS A 169 9.15 -6.50 -14.51
N LYS A 170 9.16 -5.77 -13.39
CA LYS A 170 10.40 -5.26 -12.79
C LYS A 170 11.33 -6.40 -12.41
N TYR A 171 10.85 -7.40 -11.67
CA TYR A 171 11.71 -8.49 -11.21
C TYR A 171 12.12 -9.41 -12.35
N GLU A 172 11.24 -9.65 -13.33
CA GLU A 172 11.58 -10.34 -14.57
C GLU A 172 12.69 -9.61 -15.33
N HIS A 173 12.61 -8.27 -15.44
CA HIS A 173 13.64 -7.47 -16.10
C HIS A 173 14.95 -7.49 -15.32
N LEU A 174 14.93 -7.23 -14.02
CA LEU A 174 16.12 -7.30 -13.17
C LEU A 174 16.79 -8.67 -13.25
N PHE A 175 15.99 -9.74 -13.31
CA PHE A 175 16.51 -11.10 -13.47
C PHE A 175 17.05 -11.36 -14.88
N THR A 176 16.42 -10.89 -15.95
CA THR A 176 16.84 -11.27 -17.31
C THR A 176 17.91 -10.36 -17.90
N ASP A 177 18.04 -9.12 -17.41
CA ASP A 177 18.97 -8.14 -17.95
C ASP A 177 20.42 -8.47 -17.57
N LYS A 178 21.32 -8.31 -18.55
CA LYS A 178 22.75 -8.60 -18.46
C LYS A 178 23.54 -7.50 -17.76
N ASP A 179 22.96 -6.29 -17.69
CA ASP A 179 23.55 -5.11 -17.05
C ASP A 179 23.15 -5.03 -15.56
N VAL A 180 22.57 -6.10 -15.01
CA VAL A 180 22.23 -6.27 -13.60
C VAL A 180 23.24 -7.21 -12.95
N THR A 181 23.85 -6.77 -11.85
CA THR A 181 24.76 -7.59 -11.04
C THR A 181 24.23 -7.73 -9.64
N TYR A 182 24.62 -8.79 -8.93
CA TYR A 182 24.12 -9.09 -7.58
C TYR A 182 25.26 -9.19 -6.59
N GLN A 183 25.07 -8.59 -5.44
CA GLN A 183 25.99 -8.67 -4.30
C GLN A 183 25.24 -9.18 -3.09
N ASN A 184 25.92 -9.96 -2.24
CA ASN A 184 25.40 -10.39 -0.96
C ASN A 184 26.22 -9.81 0.19
N GLU A 185 25.52 -9.40 1.23
CA GLU A 185 26.09 -8.99 2.51
C GLU A 185 25.41 -9.81 3.60
N GLU A 186 26.18 -10.53 4.41
CA GLU A 186 25.65 -11.28 5.54
C GLU A 186 26.02 -10.57 6.84
N ASP A 187 25.02 -10.33 7.69
CA ASP A 187 25.19 -9.98 9.09
C ASP A 187 24.61 -11.10 9.98
N ASP A 188 24.73 -10.95 11.31
CA ASP A 188 24.30 -11.98 12.28
C ASP A 188 22.79 -12.30 12.20
N GLU A 189 21.98 -11.42 11.60
CA GLU A 189 20.52 -11.47 11.61
C GLU A 189 19.89 -11.61 10.20
N TYR A 190 20.56 -11.12 9.17
CA TYR A 190 20.09 -11.04 7.80
C TYR A 190 21.18 -11.34 6.76
N CYS A 191 20.76 -12.02 5.69
CA CYS A 191 21.45 -12.05 4.41
C CYS A 191 20.78 -11.01 3.49
N SER A 192 21.50 -9.96 3.15
CA SER A 192 21.05 -8.91 2.24
C SER A 192 21.54 -9.21 0.82
N ILE A 193 20.63 -9.26 -0.15
CA ILE A 193 20.96 -9.42 -1.57
C ILE A 193 20.60 -8.12 -2.29
N THR A 194 21.59 -7.52 -2.93
CA THR A 194 21.47 -6.23 -3.60
C THR A 194 21.65 -6.42 -5.10
N ALA A 195 20.65 -6.07 -5.90
CA ALA A 195 20.79 -5.95 -7.35
C ALA A 195 21.30 -4.55 -7.69
N HIS A 196 22.41 -4.45 -8.39
CA HIS A 196 23.00 -3.21 -8.90
C HIS A 196 22.78 -3.13 -10.40
N PHE A 197 22.32 -1.99 -10.90
CA PHE A 197 21.99 -1.84 -12.32
C PHE A 197 22.20 -0.43 -12.84
N THR A 198 22.26 -0.32 -14.17
CA THR A 198 22.52 0.94 -14.87
C THR A 198 21.29 1.85 -14.90
N PRO A 199 21.47 3.17 -15.13
CA PRO A 199 20.35 4.08 -15.37
C PRO A 199 19.42 3.66 -16.52
N SER A 200 19.92 2.90 -17.50
CA SER A 200 19.09 2.39 -18.59
C SER A 200 18.09 1.35 -18.08
N VAL A 201 18.54 0.42 -17.24
CA VAL A 201 17.67 -0.59 -16.61
C VAL A 201 16.61 0.09 -15.77
N ARG A 202 17.01 1.06 -14.92
CA ARG A 202 16.05 1.88 -14.16
C ARG A 202 14.97 2.50 -15.05
N ASN A 203 15.37 3.15 -16.14
CA ASN A 203 14.41 3.86 -16.98
C ASN A 203 13.36 2.88 -17.54
N THR A 204 13.77 1.64 -17.86
CA THR A 204 12.84 0.55 -18.22
C THR A 204 11.91 0.17 -17.06
N LEU A 205 12.41 0.13 -15.83
CA LEU A 205 11.61 -0.13 -14.63
C LEU A 205 10.57 0.97 -14.40
N LEU A 206 10.98 2.24 -14.40
CA LEU A 206 10.08 3.39 -14.24
C LEU A 206 9.03 3.45 -15.36
N GLN A 207 9.45 3.16 -16.59
CA GLN A 207 8.53 3.04 -17.73
C GLN A 207 7.45 1.99 -17.46
N THR A 208 7.81 0.85 -16.87
CA THR A 208 6.88 -0.24 -16.56
C THR A 208 5.82 0.20 -15.55
N TYR A 209 6.23 0.87 -14.46
CA TYR A 209 5.31 1.40 -13.45
C TYR A 209 4.38 2.49 -13.98
N ALA A 210 4.77 3.19 -15.04
CA ALA A 210 3.92 4.19 -15.68
C ALA A 210 2.98 3.62 -16.75
N GLU A 211 3.47 2.73 -17.62
CA GLU A 211 2.73 2.31 -18.81
C GLU A 211 1.57 1.38 -18.51
N ILE A 212 1.67 0.53 -17.48
CA ILE A 212 0.58 -0.36 -17.07
C ILE A 212 -0.63 0.43 -16.55
N PRO A 213 -0.52 1.29 -15.53
CA PRO A 213 -1.66 2.08 -15.07
C PRO A 213 -2.16 3.06 -16.13
N LEU A 214 -1.28 3.62 -16.97
CA LEU A 214 -1.66 4.48 -18.09
C LEU A 214 -2.53 3.74 -19.11
N ALA A 215 -2.17 2.50 -19.47
CA ALA A 215 -2.95 1.67 -20.38
C ALA A 215 -4.29 1.25 -19.77
N ALA A 216 -4.30 0.93 -18.47
CA ALA A 216 -5.51 0.56 -17.73
C ALA A 216 -6.43 1.75 -17.42
N LYS A 217 -5.91 2.99 -17.50
CA LYS A 217 -6.55 4.23 -17.04
C LYS A 217 -7.00 4.16 -15.58
N LYS A 218 -6.19 3.50 -14.74
CA LYS A 218 -6.47 3.26 -13.32
C LYS A 218 -5.21 3.55 -12.51
N ALA A 219 -5.29 4.45 -11.55
CA ALA A 219 -4.13 4.91 -10.78
C ALA A 219 -4.54 5.48 -9.41
N ASN A 220 -3.70 5.29 -8.40
CA ASN A 220 -3.71 6.04 -7.15
C ASN A 220 -2.58 7.10 -7.15
N CYS A 221 -2.34 7.75 -6.01
CA CYS A 221 -1.32 8.79 -5.87
C CYS A 221 0.11 8.36 -6.25
N ALA A 222 0.50 7.11 -5.95
CA ALA A 222 1.80 6.57 -6.30
C ALA A 222 1.91 6.36 -7.82
N GLU A 223 0.93 5.69 -8.45
CA GLU A 223 0.97 5.48 -9.90
C GLU A 223 0.89 6.80 -10.69
N PHE A 224 0.14 7.80 -10.21
CA PHE A 224 0.15 9.12 -10.83
C PHE A 224 1.53 9.78 -10.77
N SER A 225 2.27 9.60 -9.67
CA SER A 225 3.63 10.10 -9.52
C SER A 225 4.60 9.36 -10.44
N ASP A 226 4.48 8.03 -10.57
CA ASP A 226 5.26 7.21 -11.50
C ASP A 226 5.03 7.63 -12.97
N ILE A 227 3.77 7.86 -13.36
CA ILE A 227 3.42 8.36 -14.70
C ILE A 227 4.05 9.74 -14.96
N PHE A 228 4.00 10.64 -13.97
CA PHE A 228 4.62 11.95 -14.11
C PHE A 228 6.14 11.85 -14.28
N VAL A 229 6.81 11.02 -13.47
CA VAL A 229 8.24 10.78 -13.59
C VAL A 229 8.60 10.25 -14.98
N HIS A 230 7.85 9.26 -15.49
CA HIS A 230 8.06 8.72 -16.84
C HIS A 230 7.95 9.79 -17.93
N LEU A 231 6.89 10.59 -17.90
CA LEU A 231 6.69 11.66 -18.88
C LEU A 231 7.76 12.74 -18.76
N PHE A 232 8.18 13.08 -17.54
CA PHE A 232 9.24 14.05 -17.29
C PHE A 232 10.59 13.56 -17.83
N ASN A 233 10.94 12.31 -17.55
CA ASN A 233 12.19 11.70 -18.03
C ASN A 233 12.26 11.64 -19.57
N LYS A 234 11.13 11.45 -20.26
CA LYS A 234 11.06 11.52 -21.74
C LYS A 234 11.46 12.89 -22.31
N LEU A 235 11.39 13.97 -21.53
CA LEU A 235 11.84 15.30 -21.94
C LEU A 235 13.37 15.44 -21.91
N ASN A 236 14.09 14.50 -21.28
CA ASN A 236 15.56 14.46 -21.20
C ASN A 236 16.18 15.77 -20.68
N LEU A 237 15.59 16.33 -19.63
CA LEU A 237 16.01 17.60 -19.02
C LEU A 237 17.17 17.38 -18.04
N LYS A 238 18.41 17.45 -18.54
CA LYS A 238 19.63 17.14 -17.78
C LYS A 238 19.89 17.99 -16.53
N ASN A 239 19.24 19.14 -16.39
CA ASN A 239 19.47 20.08 -15.29
C ASN A 239 18.36 20.07 -14.24
N GLU A 240 17.37 19.20 -14.41
CA GLU A 240 16.23 19.10 -13.51
C GLU A 240 16.32 17.79 -12.73
N ARG A 241 16.21 17.90 -11.41
CA ARG A 241 16.19 16.76 -10.49
C ARG A 241 14.75 16.39 -10.20
N ILE A 242 14.45 15.10 -10.12
CA ILE A 242 13.12 14.59 -9.82
C ILE A 242 13.19 13.47 -8.79
N GLU A 243 12.34 13.56 -7.77
CA GLU A 243 12.31 12.67 -6.62
C GLU A 243 10.85 12.32 -6.29
N LEU A 244 10.63 11.08 -5.84
CA LEU A 244 9.37 10.61 -5.29
C LEU A 244 9.43 10.70 -3.77
N PHE A 245 8.39 11.26 -3.19
CA PHE A 245 8.23 11.42 -1.75
C PHE A 245 6.94 10.79 -1.28
N GLU A 246 6.98 10.28 -0.06
CA GLU A 246 5.82 9.77 0.67
C GLU A 246 5.66 10.53 2.00
N ILE A 247 4.42 10.60 2.47
CA ILE A 247 4.10 11.11 3.80
C ILE A 247 4.08 9.92 4.77
N SER A 248 5.04 9.84 5.70
CA SER A 248 4.98 8.84 6.77
C SER A 248 3.86 9.18 7.77
N ASN A 249 3.32 8.16 8.44
CA ASN A 249 2.06 8.22 9.19
C ASN A 249 0.85 8.58 8.30
N SER A 250 0.97 8.24 7.01
CA SER A 250 -0.02 8.41 5.96
C SER A 250 0.34 7.48 4.78
N ASP A 251 -0.49 7.46 3.74
CA ASP A 251 -0.31 6.64 2.53
C ASP A 251 -0.53 7.52 1.29
N HIS A 252 0.25 8.60 1.19
CA HIS A 252 0.17 9.57 0.09
C HIS A 252 1.55 9.83 -0.51
N GLY A 253 1.67 9.60 -1.81
CA GLY A 253 2.86 9.83 -2.62
C GLY A 253 2.74 11.07 -3.52
N PHE A 254 3.85 11.78 -3.72
CA PHE A 254 3.92 12.96 -4.59
C PHE A 254 5.33 13.16 -5.16
N VAL A 255 5.46 14.06 -6.15
CA VAL A 255 6.72 14.35 -6.83
C VAL A 255 7.34 15.65 -6.30
N VAL A 256 8.66 15.67 -6.14
CA VAL A 256 9.45 16.88 -5.88
C VAL A 256 10.44 17.09 -7.01
N LEU A 257 10.48 18.32 -7.54
CA LEU A 257 11.44 18.76 -8.54
C LEU A 257 12.46 19.70 -7.92
N ASN A 258 13.73 19.57 -8.31
CA ASN A 258 14.83 20.49 -7.98
C ASN A 258 15.03 20.78 -6.48
N ARG A 259 14.81 19.78 -5.63
CA ARG A 259 15.32 19.83 -4.25
C ARG A 259 16.84 20.00 -4.29
N ASP A 260 17.38 20.83 -3.41
CA ASP A 260 18.81 20.90 -3.14
C ASP A 260 19.32 19.52 -2.68
N PRO A 261 20.23 18.84 -3.41
CA PRO A 261 20.66 17.48 -3.08
C PRO A 261 21.30 17.37 -1.69
N ASP A 262 21.95 18.43 -1.20
CA ASP A 262 22.62 18.45 0.11
C ASP A 262 21.65 18.76 1.26
N SER A 263 20.40 19.11 0.93
CA SER A 263 19.36 19.37 1.93
C SER A 263 18.86 18.08 2.59
N ASN A 264 18.23 18.22 3.76
CA ASN A 264 17.62 17.09 4.45
C ASN A 264 16.24 16.77 3.83
N PRO A 265 16.01 15.56 3.29
CA PRO A 265 14.73 15.19 2.70
C PRO A 265 13.55 15.27 3.69
N ALA A 266 13.74 15.07 4.99
CA ALA A 266 12.64 15.20 5.96
C ALA A 266 12.29 16.66 6.31
N GLN A 267 13.08 17.64 5.87
CA GLN A 267 12.96 19.04 6.25
C GLN A 267 12.74 19.94 5.02
N PHE A 268 11.49 20.04 4.57
CA PHE A 268 11.14 20.77 3.34
C PHE A 268 11.59 22.24 3.28
N LYS A 269 11.79 22.88 4.44
CA LYS A 269 12.32 24.26 4.52
C LYS A 269 13.78 24.37 4.08
N THR A 270 14.50 23.26 4.00
CA THR A 270 15.91 23.20 3.59
C THR A 270 16.08 22.86 2.11
N TRP A 271 15.00 22.52 1.41
CA TRP A 271 15.03 22.02 0.02
C TRP A 271 15.43 23.07 -1.03
N GLY A 272 15.55 24.34 -0.64
CA GLY A 272 15.96 25.44 -1.51
C GLY A 272 14.81 26.06 -2.31
N ASP A 273 15.06 27.27 -2.85
CA ASP A 273 14.04 28.10 -3.51
C ASP A 273 13.62 27.58 -4.90
N ARG A 274 14.35 26.60 -5.44
CA ARG A 274 14.00 25.92 -6.70
C ARG A 274 13.13 24.69 -6.50
N ALA A 275 12.92 24.25 -5.25
CA ALA A 275 12.14 23.05 -4.97
C ALA A 275 10.66 23.27 -5.25
N LEU A 276 10.10 22.42 -6.11
CA LEU A 276 8.71 22.45 -6.52
C LEU A 276 8.03 21.12 -6.18
N VAL A 277 6.91 21.18 -5.47
CA VAL A 277 6.04 20.02 -5.23
C VAL A 277 5.02 19.91 -6.35
N VAL A 278 4.87 18.70 -6.87
CA VAL A 278 3.88 18.33 -7.89
C VAL A 278 3.06 17.16 -7.34
N ASP A 279 1.83 17.45 -6.93
CA ASP A 279 0.85 16.47 -6.51
C ASP A 279 -0.19 16.30 -7.63
N VAL A 280 0.07 15.32 -8.49
CA VAL A 280 -0.74 15.04 -9.68
C VAL A 280 -2.14 14.59 -9.30
N TRP A 281 -2.26 13.78 -8.24
CA TRP A 281 -3.52 13.27 -7.71
C TRP A 281 -4.39 14.42 -7.20
N ALA A 282 -3.83 15.32 -6.39
CA ALA A 282 -4.55 16.49 -5.89
C ALA A 282 -4.70 17.61 -6.93
N GLY A 283 -3.98 17.56 -8.04
CA GLY A 283 -3.95 18.63 -9.05
C GLY A 283 -3.32 19.91 -8.50
N LYS A 284 -2.28 19.78 -7.67
CA LYS A 284 -1.59 20.91 -7.03
C LYS A 284 -0.13 20.97 -7.44
N ILE A 285 0.33 22.17 -7.76
CA ILE A 285 1.73 22.48 -8.07
C ILE A 285 2.10 23.73 -7.28
N TYR A 286 3.15 23.64 -6.45
CA TYR A 286 3.50 24.73 -5.53
C TYR A 286 4.95 24.67 -5.05
N PRO A 287 5.57 25.81 -4.68
CA PRO A 287 6.90 25.81 -4.07
C PRO A 287 6.92 25.01 -2.78
N ALA A 288 8.02 24.31 -2.48
CA ALA A 288 8.14 23.47 -1.28
C ALA A 288 7.85 24.21 0.03
N THR A 289 8.10 25.52 0.08
CA THR A 289 7.79 26.38 1.24
C THR A 289 6.31 26.44 1.59
N SER A 290 5.41 26.08 0.65
CA SER A 290 3.96 26.06 0.83
C SER A 290 3.40 24.68 1.24
N ILE A 291 4.25 23.71 1.58
CA ILE A 291 3.83 22.37 2.03
C ILE A 291 2.81 22.42 3.20
N PRO A 292 3.00 23.20 4.27
CA PRO A 292 2.06 23.22 5.40
C PRO A 292 0.63 23.61 5.02
N GLU A 293 0.46 24.44 3.98
CA GLU A 293 -0.84 24.92 3.53
C GLU A 293 -1.42 24.11 2.37
N GLN A 294 -0.58 23.49 1.54
CA GLN A 294 -1.00 22.90 0.27
C GLN A 294 -0.99 21.37 0.28
N LEU A 295 -0.03 20.75 0.99
CA LEU A 295 0.08 19.31 1.03
C LEU A 295 -1.10 18.73 1.82
N SER A 296 -1.71 17.71 1.26
CA SER A 296 -2.85 17.03 1.84
C SER A 296 -2.64 15.54 1.71
N THR A 297 -3.37 14.79 2.52
CA THR A 297 -3.50 13.35 2.42
C THR A 297 -4.98 12.99 2.39
N PHE A 298 -5.28 11.71 2.20
CA PHE A 298 -6.63 11.18 2.27
C PHE A 298 -6.75 10.11 3.36
N SER A 299 -7.98 9.94 3.81
CA SER A 299 -8.45 8.73 4.46
C SER A 299 -9.75 8.30 3.80
N SER A 300 -10.14 7.05 3.97
CA SER A 300 -11.41 6.56 3.46
C SER A 300 -12.15 5.73 4.48
N MET A 301 -13.48 5.68 4.34
CA MET A 301 -14.34 4.87 5.17
C MET A 301 -15.55 4.40 4.37
N ASP A 302 -15.96 3.15 4.61
CA ASP A 302 -17.26 2.67 4.20
C ASP A 302 -18.30 3.00 5.27
N ILE A 303 -19.38 3.68 4.86
CA ILE A 303 -20.44 4.12 5.75
C ILE A 303 -21.75 3.52 5.26
N THR A 304 -22.40 2.75 6.14
CA THR A 304 -23.72 2.17 5.89
C THR A 304 -24.81 3.12 6.39
N LEU A 305 -25.67 3.58 5.47
CA LEU A 305 -26.86 4.36 5.77
C LEU A 305 -28.09 3.55 5.28
N GLY A 306 -28.96 3.15 6.20
CA GLY A 306 -30.07 2.24 5.94
C GLY A 306 -29.57 0.87 5.47
N LYS A 307 -29.78 0.56 4.18
CA LYS A 307 -29.33 -0.71 3.56
C LYS A 307 -28.18 -0.53 2.57
N ALA A 308 -27.69 0.69 2.36
CA ALA A 308 -26.66 0.99 1.38
C ALA A 308 -25.34 1.31 2.08
N THR A 309 -24.27 0.63 1.67
CA THR A 309 -22.91 0.94 2.11
C THR A 309 -22.22 1.75 1.02
N ARG A 310 -21.75 2.94 1.37
CA ARG A 310 -21.10 3.86 0.43
C ARG A 310 -19.67 4.12 0.88
N HIS A 311 -18.76 4.18 -0.08
CA HIS A 311 -17.37 4.51 0.16
C HIS A 311 -17.19 6.03 0.18
N TYR A 312 -16.58 6.56 1.24
CA TYR A 312 -16.30 8.00 1.36
C TYR A 312 -14.79 8.22 1.46
N VAL A 313 -14.31 9.23 0.74
CA VAL A 313 -12.93 9.70 0.78
C VAL A 313 -12.91 11.07 1.45
N PHE A 314 -12.09 11.22 2.48
CA PHE A 314 -11.91 12.46 3.22
C PHE A 314 -10.51 13.00 2.99
N ILE A 315 -10.42 14.32 2.79
CA ILE A 315 -9.14 15.01 2.67
C ILE A 315 -8.73 15.56 4.02
N ALA A 316 -7.51 15.23 4.45
CA ALA A 316 -6.87 15.75 5.64
C ALA A 316 -5.65 16.61 5.26
N PRO A 317 -5.41 17.75 5.93
CA PRO A 317 -4.22 18.55 5.69
C PRO A 317 -2.96 17.84 6.20
N PHE A 318 -1.81 18.23 5.66
CA PHE A 318 -0.53 17.89 6.28
C PHE A 318 -0.42 18.53 7.67
N ILE A 319 -0.02 17.76 8.69
CA ILE A 319 0.12 18.22 10.07
C ILE A 319 1.61 18.26 10.43
N PRO A 320 2.23 19.45 10.50
CA PRO A 320 3.60 19.59 10.99
C PRO A 320 3.75 19.00 12.40
N GLY A 321 4.69 18.06 12.58
CA GLY A 321 4.95 17.39 13.85
C GLY A 321 4.22 16.06 14.06
N TYR A 322 3.23 15.72 13.23
CA TYR A 322 2.64 14.37 13.17
C TYR A 322 3.10 13.62 11.91
N HIS A 323 3.07 14.30 10.75
CA HIS A 323 3.59 13.75 9.50
C HIS A 323 5.08 14.05 9.34
N THR A 324 5.79 13.10 8.74
CA THR A 324 7.17 13.27 8.26
C THR A 324 7.21 13.01 6.76
N LEU A 325 8.15 13.67 6.07
CA LEU A 325 8.38 13.44 4.64
C LEU A 325 9.51 12.42 4.49
N ALA A 326 9.25 11.36 3.73
CA ALA A 326 10.23 10.34 3.41
C ALA A 326 10.56 10.42 1.91
N LEU A 327 11.86 10.46 1.59
CA LEU A 327 12.33 10.26 0.24
C LEU A 327 12.21 8.77 -0.07
N ASP A 328 11.37 8.42 -1.03
CA ASP A 328 11.20 7.05 -1.50
C ASP A 328 12.25 6.74 -2.57
N THR A 329 12.20 7.47 -3.68
CA THR A 329 13.07 7.23 -4.83
C THR A 329 13.66 8.55 -5.34
N ASP A 330 14.99 8.61 -5.47
CA ASP A 330 15.66 9.70 -6.18
C ASP A 330 16.03 9.26 -7.60
N VAL A 331 15.17 9.65 -8.54
CA VAL A 331 15.27 9.27 -9.95
C VAL A 331 16.47 9.93 -10.64
N SER A 332 17.11 10.91 -9.99
CA SER A 332 18.28 11.62 -10.52
C SER A 332 19.63 10.96 -10.21
N LEU A 333 19.70 9.98 -9.31
CA LEU A 333 20.97 9.31 -8.95
C LEU A 333 21.49 8.40 -10.07
N VAL A 334 22.77 8.04 -10.00
CA VAL A 334 23.50 7.34 -11.09
C VAL A 334 23.75 5.86 -10.78
N GLU A 335 23.73 5.47 -9.50
CA GLU A 335 23.83 4.08 -9.06
C GLU A 335 22.54 3.67 -8.39
N GLU A 336 21.91 2.62 -8.92
CA GLU A 336 20.68 2.11 -8.37
C GLU A 336 20.86 0.71 -7.84
N THR A 337 20.34 0.54 -6.63
CA THR A 337 20.29 -0.72 -5.96
C THR A 337 18.87 -1.05 -5.57
N VAL A 338 18.51 -2.32 -5.73
CA VAL A 338 17.33 -2.89 -5.06
C VAL A 338 17.86 -3.92 -4.07
N GLN A 339 17.63 -3.69 -2.79
CA GLN A 339 18.08 -4.59 -1.73
C GLN A 339 16.92 -5.40 -1.16
N PHE A 340 17.15 -6.70 -0.93
CA PHE A 340 16.26 -7.56 -0.17
C PHE A 340 16.99 -8.16 1.03
N LYS A 341 16.30 -8.24 2.16
CA LYS A 341 16.81 -8.87 3.38
C LYS A 341 16.11 -10.19 3.63
N LEU A 342 16.88 -11.26 3.73
CA LEU A 342 16.44 -12.60 4.11
C LEU A 342 16.92 -12.89 5.52
N ALA A 343 16.02 -13.21 6.45
CA ALA A 343 16.40 -13.71 7.78
C ALA A 343 16.78 -15.20 7.65
N PRO A 344 18.07 -15.58 7.68
CA PRO A 344 18.51 -16.93 7.34
C PRO A 344 18.08 -17.97 8.39
N ASN A 345 17.81 -17.52 9.62
CA ASN A 345 17.34 -18.38 10.72
C ASN A 345 15.81 -18.51 10.77
N SER A 346 15.08 -17.83 9.89
CA SER A 346 13.64 -18.07 9.72
C SER A 346 13.40 -19.41 9.02
N TYR A 347 12.21 -20.01 9.20
CA TYR A 347 11.82 -21.24 8.49
C TYR A 347 12.03 -21.10 6.98
N VAL A 348 11.53 -20.00 6.41
CA VAL A 348 11.68 -19.66 4.99
C VAL A 348 13.15 -19.48 4.61
N GLY A 349 13.96 -18.84 5.46
CA GLY A 349 15.40 -18.64 5.22
C GLY A 349 16.20 -19.95 5.23
N GLY A 350 15.91 -20.84 6.18
CA GLY A 350 16.52 -22.17 6.26
C GLY A 350 16.16 -23.03 5.04
N TRP A 351 14.89 -23.01 4.64
CA TRP A 351 14.41 -23.71 3.46
C TRP A 351 15.06 -23.20 2.16
N ILE A 352 15.09 -21.88 1.96
CA ILE A 352 15.76 -21.26 0.80
C ILE A 352 17.25 -21.64 0.73
N LYS A 353 17.94 -21.72 1.87
CA LYS A 353 19.34 -22.17 1.91
C LYS A 353 19.51 -23.60 1.38
N CYS A 354 18.56 -24.49 1.65
CA CYS A 354 18.61 -25.88 1.17
C CYS A 354 18.48 -26.01 -0.35
N LEU A 355 17.88 -25.03 -1.03
CA LEU A 355 17.74 -25.03 -2.48
C LEU A 355 19.04 -24.73 -3.24
N ASN A 356 20.07 -24.23 -2.54
CA ASN A 356 21.38 -23.89 -3.11
C ASN A 356 21.28 -23.00 -4.38
N LEU A 357 20.39 -22.02 -4.34
CA LEU A 357 20.16 -21.07 -5.42
C LEU A 357 21.32 -20.07 -5.56
N SER A 358 21.59 -19.61 -6.78
CA SER A 358 22.48 -18.47 -7.02
C SER A 358 21.90 -17.18 -6.44
N LEU A 359 22.74 -16.16 -6.18
CA LEU A 359 22.28 -14.84 -5.70
C LEU A 359 21.17 -14.23 -6.56
N LYS A 360 21.28 -14.46 -7.87
CA LYS A 360 20.30 -14.02 -8.87
C LYS A 360 18.95 -14.73 -8.72
N GLU A 361 18.96 -16.04 -8.50
CA GLU A 361 17.74 -16.84 -8.26
C GLU A 361 17.12 -16.55 -6.88
N LEU A 362 17.96 -16.35 -5.86
CA LEU A 362 17.53 -15.93 -4.52
C LEU A 362 16.84 -14.56 -4.56
N PHE A 363 17.37 -13.62 -5.34
CA PHE A 363 16.77 -12.31 -5.55
C PHE A 363 15.38 -12.42 -6.18
N LEU A 364 15.22 -13.23 -7.24
CA LEU A 364 13.92 -13.46 -7.87
C LEU A 364 12.93 -14.10 -6.89
N PHE A 365 13.39 -15.10 -6.12
CA PHE A 365 12.55 -15.78 -5.14
C PHE A 365 12.02 -14.81 -4.08
N HIS A 366 12.89 -13.98 -3.51
CA HIS A 366 12.52 -13.08 -2.43
C HIS A 366 11.74 -11.86 -2.92
N GLY A 367 12.16 -11.25 -4.03
CA GLY A 367 11.57 -10.04 -4.58
C GLY A 367 10.20 -10.27 -5.22
N TYR A 368 9.98 -11.43 -5.83
CA TYR A 368 8.79 -11.69 -6.63
C TYR A 368 7.93 -12.85 -6.13
N ILE A 369 8.51 -14.04 -5.96
CA ILE A 369 7.73 -15.26 -5.67
C ILE A 369 7.09 -15.20 -4.28
N LYS A 370 7.84 -14.80 -3.26
CA LYS A 370 7.34 -14.73 -1.88
C LYS A 370 6.17 -13.74 -1.69
N PRO A 371 6.21 -12.50 -2.21
CA PRO A 371 5.04 -11.60 -2.19
C PRO A 371 3.82 -12.17 -2.92
N LEU A 372 4.00 -12.73 -4.13
CA LEU A 372 2.91 -13.31 -4.90
C LEU A 372 2.21 -14.46 -4.15
N LEU A 373 2.98 -15.35 -3.52
CA LEU A 373 2.44 -16.44 -2.72
C LEU A 373 1.59 -15.90 -1.56
N LYS A 374 2.04 -14.85 -0.85
CA LYS A 374 1.26 -14.22 0.23
C LYS A 374 -0.07 -13.67 -0.26
N GLU A 375 -0.09 -13.05 -1.44
CA GLU A 375 -1.32 -12.52 -2.00
C GLU A 375 -2.30 -13.60 -2.40
N LEU A 376 -1.82 -14.64 -3.09
CA LEU A 376 -2.66 -15.79 -3.48
C LEU A 376 -3.25 -16.49 -2.24
N ILE A 377 -2.47 -16.64 -1.18
CA ILE A 377 -2.93 -17.18 0.10
C ILE A 377 -4.03 -16.28 0.70
N ALA A 378 -3.81 -14.96 0.71
CA ALA A 378 -4.77 -14.00 1.25
C ALA A 378 -6.09 -13.97 0.45
N GLU A 379 -6.02 -14.09 -0.89
CA GLU A 379 -7.17 -14.14 -1.78
C GLU A 379 -8.00 -15.41 -1.60
N LYS A 380 -7.34 -16.55 -1.35
CA LYS A 380 -8.01 -17.83 -1.11
C LYS A 380 -8.68 -17.93 0.25
N LYS A 381 -8.53 -16.92 1.12
CA LYS A 381 -9.13 -16.85 2.47
C LYS A 381 -8.86 -18.12 3.29
N LEU A 382 -7.68 -18.70 3.12
CA LEU A 382 -7.28 -19.92 3.79
C LEU A 382 -7.28 -19.71 5.30
N ASN A 383 -7.80 -20.69 6.04
CA ASN A 383 -7.86 -20.64 7.49
C ASN A 383 -6.46 -20.89 8.10
N GLU A 384 -6.29 -20.64 9.40
CA GLU A 384 -4.99 -20.79 10.08
C GLU A 384 -4.37 -22.19 9.92
N TYR A 385 -5.19 -23.23 9.80
CA TYR A 385 -4.74 -24.61 9.60
C TYR A 385 -4.27 -24.85 8.16
N GLU A 386 -5.00 -24.33 7.16
CA GLU A 386 -4.59 -24.36 5.74
C GLU A 386 -3.34 -23.49 5.49
N LEU A 387 -3.23 -22.36 6.21
CA LEU A 387 -2.02 -21.53 6.27
C LEU A 387 -0.85 -22.29 6.90
N ALA A 388 -1.07 -23.00 8.01
CA ALA A 388 -0.04 -23.79 8.67
C ALA A 388 0.42 -25.00 7.82
N GLU A 389 -0.49 -25.67 7.12
CA GLU A 389 -0.16 -26.72 6.15
C GLU A 389 0.53 -26.18 4.89
N LEU A 390 0.42 -24.89 4.59
CA LEU A 390 1.14 -24.22 3.49
C LEU A 390 2.47 -23.61 3.92
N GLU A 391 2.58 -23.19 5.18
CA GLU A 391 3.84 -22.82 5.80
C GLU A 391 4.75 -24.04 5.97
N TYR A 392 4.21 -25.27 6.04
CA TYR A 392 4.99 -26.48 6.29
C TYR A 392 5.53 -27.24 5.05
N PRO A 393 5.09 -26.96 3.81
CA PRO A 393 5.96 -27.12 2.66
C PRO A 393 5.76 -26.00 1.64
N VAL A 394 6.63 -24.99 1.73
CA VAL A 394 6.93 -24.05 0.63
C VAL A 394 7.26 -24.82 -0.66
N GLU A 395 7.77 -26.05 -0.54
CA GLU A 395 7.93 -27.04 -1.62
C GLU A 395 6.64 -27.24 -2.43
N THR A 396 5.53 -27.61 -1.80
CA THR A 396 4.26 -27.93 -2.49
C THR A 396 3.65 -26.71 -3.16
N LEU A 397 3.79 -25.51 -2.58
CA LEU A 397 3.32 -24.25 -3.17
C LEU A 397 4.07 -23.89 -4.45
N ILE A 398 5.38 -24.05 -4.47
CA ILE A 398 6.20 -23.77 -5.66
C ILE A 398 5.89 -24.76 -6.78
N TYR A 399 5.65 -26.04 -6.45
CA TYR A 399 5.21 -27.05 -7.41
C TYR A 399 3.80 -26.81 -7.96
N THR A 400 2.92 -26.16 -7.20
CA THR A 400 1.52 -25.91 -7.60
C THR A 400 1.34 -24.62 -8.39
N PHE A 401 2.16 -23.59 -8.14
CA PHE A 401 1.97 -22.24 -8.70
C PHE A 401 3.02 -21.79 -9.72
N LEU A 402 4.18 -22.45 -9.82
CA LEU A 402 5.05 -22.26 -10.97
C LEU A 402 4.54 -23.17 -12.09
N ASP A 403 4.04 -22.57 -13.17
CA ASP A 403 3.83 -23.26 -14.43
C ASP A 403 5.11 -24.08 -14.76
N PRO A 404 4.99 -25.40 -15.00
CA PRO A 404 6.12 -26.27 -15.33
C PRO A 404 7.04 -25.73 -16.44
N TYR A 405 6.50 -24.87 -17.31
CA TYR A 405 7.25 -24.14 -18.32
C TYR A 405 8.36 -23.24 -17.72
N TYR A 406 8.08 -22.51 -16.65
CA TYR A 406 9.02 -21.58 -16.02
C TYR A 406 10.03 -22.29 -15.11
N LEU A 407 9.60 -23.33 -14.39
CA LEU A 407 10.51 -24.17 -13.60
C LEU A 407 11.59 -24.82 -14.48
N LYS A 408 11.23 -25.23 -15.70
CA LYS A 408 12.13 -25.88 -16.65
C LYS A 408 13.12 -24.90 -17.31
N GLN A 409 12.76 -23.63 -17.45
CA GLN A 409 13.67 -22.58 -17.93
C GLN A 409 14.62 -22.09 -16.83
N LEU A 410 14.14 -21.98 -15.58
CA LEU A 410 14.93 -21.48 -14.45
C LEU A 410 16.02 -22.46 -14.00
N THR A 411 15.79 -23.77 -14.13
CA THR A 411 16.69 -24.82 -13.59
C THR A 411 17.71 -25.36 -14.60
N HIS A 412 17.92 -24.69 -15.74
CA HIS A 412 18.84 -25.14 -16.81
C HIS A 412 18.73 -26.65 -17.16
N GLY A 413 17.54 -27.23 -17.05
CA GLY A 413 17.28 -28.62 -17.42
C GLY A 413 17.85 -29.70 -16.49
N GLN A 414 18.29 -29.38 -15.26
CA GLN A 414 18.74 -30.38 -14.30
C GLN A 414 17.92 -30.32 -13.01
N VAL A 415 16.76 -30.98 -13.02
CA VAL A 415 16.10 -31.43 -11.79
C VAL A 415 16.12 -32.95 -11.80
N TYR A 416 17.04 -33.54 -11.03
CA TYR A 416 16.95 -34.93 -10.63
C TYR A 416 16.21 -34.99 -9.30
N LEU A 417 14.96 -35.45 -9.35
CA LEU A 417 14.20 -35.79 -8.16
C LEU A 417 14.83 -37.05 -7.55
N LYS A 418 15.46 -36.91 -6.39
CA LYS A 418 15.84 -38.04 -5.57
C LYS A 418 14.81 -38.15 -4.45
N ASP A 419 14.17 -39.32 -4.36
CA ASP A 419 13.31 -39.78 -3.25
C ASP A 419 11.82 -39.38 -3.25
N ILE A 420 11.19 -39.18 -4.41
CA ILE A 420 9.72 -39.32 -4.51
C ILE A 420 9.41 -40.53 -5.39
N GLU A 421 9.27 -41.69 -4.74
CA GLU A 421 8.60 -42.84 -5.35
C GLU A 421 7.16 -42.45 -5.66
N ASP A 422 6.75 -42.65 -6.92
CA ASP A 422 5.37 -42.64 -7.37
C ASP A 422 4.48 -43.41 -6.39
N ARG A 423 3.72 -42.68 -5.56
CA ARG A 423 2.58 -43.22 -4.85
C ARG A 423 1.33 -42.47 -5.28
N HIS A 424 0.70 -43.06 -6.28
CA HIS A 424 -0.69 -42.96 -6.70
C HIS A 424 -1.60 -42.02 -5.90
N ILE A 425 -2.04 -40.97 -6.60
CA ILE A 425 -3.38 -40.36 -6.48
C ILE A 425 -4.09 -40.97 -7.72
N ILE A 426 -5.19 -41.71 -7.70
CA ILE A 426 -6.50 -41.65 -7.03
C ILE A 426 -7.04 -43.09 -7.10
N ASP A 427 -7.71 -43.62 -6.07
CA ASP A 427 -8.91 -44.47 -6.25
C ASP A 427 -9.71 -44.63 -4.93
N GLU A 428 -11.01 -44.33 -5.05
CA GLU A 428 -12.18 -44.88 -4.34
C GLU A 428 -12.24 -44.91 -2.78
N VAL A 429 -13.05 -44.00 -2.20
CA VAL A 429 -14.12 -44.15 -1.16
C VAL A 429 -14.06 -45.37 -0.18
N PRO A 430 -14.45 -45.34 1.13
CA PRO A 430 -15.08 -44.32 1.99
C PRO A 430 -14.40 -44.09 3.37
N HIS A 431 -14.91 -43.11 4.11
CA HIS A 431 -14.78 -42.96 5.57
C HIS A 431 -15.11 -44.27 6.32
N PRO A 432 -14.32 -44.67 7.33
CA PRO A 432 -14.85 -45.45 8.44
C PRO A 432 -14.58 -44.76 9.79
N MET A 433 -15.61 -44.81 10.61
CA MET A 433 -15.63 -44.43 12.02
C MET A 433 -14.60 -45.20 12.85
N GLY A 434 -14.22 -44.55 13.96
CA GLY A 434 -14.01 -45.24 15.23
C GLY A 434 -12.59 -45.70 15.50
N TYR A 435 -11.81 -44.86 16.18
CA TYR A 435 -10.92 -45.34 17.24
C TYR A 435 -10.96 -44.35 18.41
N GLU A 436 -11.53 -44.84 19.51
CA GLU A 436 -11.51 -44.23 20.83
C GLU A 436 -10.07 -44.23 21.37
N MET A 437 -9.75 -43.16 22.11
CA MET A 437 -8.54 -43.06 22.92
C MET A 437 -8.45 -44.19 23.95
N PRO A 438 -7.27 -44.79 24.21
CA PRO A 438 -7.14 -45.81 25.24
C PRO A 438 -7.16 -45.17 26.64
N GLU A 439 -8.18 -45.48 27.43
CA GLU A 439 -8.19 -45.22 28.87
C GLU A 439 -7.32 -46.25 29.61
N LEU A 440 -6.47 -45.70 30.49
CA LEU A 440 -5.66 -46.43 31.46
C LEU A 440 -6.53 -46.94 32.62
N SER A 441 -6.66 -48.27 32.75
CA SER A 441 -6.78 -48.92 34.06
C SER A 441 -6.49 -50.42 33.98
N SER A 442 -5.57 -50.88 34.83
CA SER A 442 -5.27 -52.28 35.19
C SER A 442 -6.04 -52.66 36.48
N PRO A 443 -5.94 -53.87 37.07
CA PRO A 443 -5.59 -55.23 36.59
C PRO A 443 -6.62 -56.32 37.03
N GLN A 444 -6.56 -57.54 36.46
CA GLN A 444 -6.68 -58.86 37.16
C GLN A 444 -6.68 -60.04 36.16
N GLU A 445 -5.65 -60.89 36.21
CA GLU A 445 -5.69 -62.32 36.64
C GLU A 445 -6.58 -63.26 35.81
N THR A 446 -5.99 -64.18 35.03
CA THR A 446 -5.77 -65.58 35.43
C THR A 446 -5.17 -66.43 34.30
N ALA A 447 -4.53 -67.51 34.73
CA ALA A 447 -3.61 -68.40 34.04
C ALA A 447 -4.24 -69.40 33.04
N VAL A 448 -3.30 -70.19 32.47
CA VAL A 448 -3.44 -71.52 31.85
C VAL A 448 -3.73 -71.46 30.34
N GLY A 449 -2.97 -72.05 29.43
CA GLY A 449 -1.91 -73.04 29.53
C GLY A 449 -2.06 -74.03 28.37
N GLN A 450 -0.98 -74.16 27.60
CA GLN A 450 -0.55 -75.35 26.85
C GLN A 450 -1.30 -75.86 25.60
N GLY A 451 -0.47 -76.07 24.57
CA GLY A 451 -0.53 -77.20 23.64
C GLY A 451 -1.31 -76.90 22.36
N GLN A 452 -0.87 -77.26 21.16
CA GLN A 452 0.18 -78.20 20.74
C GLN A 452 0.37 -78.06 19.21
N LEU A 453 1.60 -78.32 18.76
CA LEU A 453 2.00 -79.06 17.54
C LEU A 453 1.44 -78.62 16.18
N ALA A 454 2.29 -78.05 15.31
CA ALA A 454 3.21 -78.73 14.40
C ALA A 454 2.58 -79.13 13.05
N LYS A 455 2.93 -78.42 11.98
CA LYS A 455 3.96 -78.83 11.02
C LYS A 455 4.27 -77.68 10.07
#